data_AF-A0AAV0FNL7-F1
#
_entry.id   AF-A0AAV0FNL7-F1
#
_cell.length_a   1.000
_cell.length_b   1.000
_cell.length_c   1.000
_cell.angle_alpha   90.00
_cell.angle_beta   90.00
_cell.angle_gamma   90.00
#
_symmetry.space_group_name_H-M   'P 1'
#
loop_
_entity.id
_entity.type
_entity.pdbx_description
1 polymer ?
#
loop_
_entity_poly.entity_id
_entity_poly.type
_entity_poly.pdbx_seq_one_letter_code
_entity_poly.pdbx_strand_id
1 'polypeptide(L)'
;MSYYLSDGIYPQYATLIQTISQPTSMKEKLFAKCQESIRKDVERAFGVLQSRWHIVKGPARMWSVTDLGKIMKTCIILHNMIIESEVDQGINPENWQPESEEAVESVTLEHDFTYLVSRINNRMKQIQDKRVRKDLKRDLINHLWEVYGGQRED
;
A
#
# COMPACT_ATOMS: atom_id res chain seq x y z
N MET A 1 -8.15 5.77 17.33
CA MET A 1 -8.48 4.96 16.13
C MET A 1 -7.22 4.90 15.29
N SER A 2 -6.77 3.72 14.88
CA SER A 2 -5.65 3.62 13.92
C SER A 2 -6.12 4.01 12.52
N TYR A 3 -5.20 4.57 11.72
CA TYR A 3 -5.44 4.90 10.31
C TYR A 3 -4.51 4.10 9.41
N TYR A 4 -4.95 3.87 8.18
CA TYR A 4 -4.19 3.23 7.13
C TYR A 4 -4.07 4.19 5.94
N LEU A 5 -2.89 4.26 5.36
CA LEU A 5 -2.64 4.96 4.10
C LEU A 5 -3.43 4.26 2.98
N SER A 6 -4.12 5.03 2.14
CA SER A 6 -4.76 4.48 0.95
C SER A 6 -4.64 5.40 -0.25
N ASP A 7 -4.76 4.82 -1.44
CA ASP A 7 -4.84 5.56 -2.69
C ASP A 7 -6.29 5.99 -2.99
N GLY A 8 -6.48 6.60 -4.17
CA GLY A 8 -7.77 7.05 -4.67
C GLY A 8 -8.73 5.95 -5.17
N ILE A 9 -8.27 4.70 -5.32
CA ILE A 9 -9.10 3.60 -5.83
C ILE A 9 -9.94 2.95 -4.71
N TYR A 10 -9.53 3.14 -3.46
CA TYR A 10 -10.28 2.68 -2.30
C TYR A 10 -11.45 3.60 -1.94
N PRO A 11 -12.57 3.04 -1.45
CA PRO A 11 -13.67 3.85 -0.96
C PRO A 11 -13.29 4.67 0.27
N GLN A 12 -14.02 5.77 0.47
CA GLN A 12 -13.76 6.76 1.52
C GLN A 12 -14.19 6.29 2.92
N TYR A 13 -13.47 5.32 3.49
CA TYR A 13 -13.74 4.80 4.85
C TYR A 13 -13.09 5.63 5.96
N ALA A 14 -13.62 5.51 7.18
CA ALA A 14 -13.11 6.25 8.34
C ALA A 14 -11.64 5.98 8.66
N THR A 15 -11.18 4.75 8.45
CA THR A 15 -9.81 4.33 8.73
C THR A 15 -8.87 4.44 7.54
N LEU A 16 -9.38 4.69 6.32
CA LEU A 16 -8.56 4.83 5.11
C LEU A 16 -8.35 6.31 4.80
N ILE A 17 -7.11 6.77 4.95
CA ILE A 17 -6.73 8.15 4.72
C ILE A 17 -6.06 8.27 3.36
N GLN A 18 -6.72 9.01 2.49
CA GLN A 18 -6.26 9.33 1.14
C GLN A 18 -5.51 10.65 1.11
N THR A 19 -4.59 10.78 0.17
CA THR A 19 -3.95 12.07 -0.18
C THR A 19 -5.00 13.13 -0.58
N ILE A 20 -4.57 14.38 -0.69
CA ILE A 20 -5.38 15.49 -1.17
C ILE A 20 -5.01 15.73 -2.63
N SER A 21 -5.92 15.45 -3.55
CA SER A 21 -5.64 15.55 -5.00
C SER A 21 -5.33 16.98 -5.47
N GLN A 22 -5.91 18.00 -4.81
CA GLN A 22 -5.71 19.40 -5.14
C GLN A 22 -5.45 20.21 -3.85
N PRO A 23 -4.22 20.19 -3.31
CA PRO A 23 -3.91 20.88 -2.07
C PRO A 23 -3.75 22.40 -2.32
N THR A 24 -4.58 23.21 -1.68
CA THR A 24 -4.57 24.67 -1.85
C THR A 24 -3.73 25.36 -0.77
N SER A 25 -3.79 24.89 0.47
CA SER A 25 -2.99 25.45 1.57
C SER A 25 -1.60 24.82 1.67
N MET A 26 -0.64 25.53 2.27
CA MET A 26 0.72 25.01 2.52
C MET A 26 0.69 23.74 3.39
N LYS A 27 -0.25 23.69 4.34
CA LYS A 27 -0.49 22.54 5.21
C LYS A 27 -0.92 21.30 4.44
N GLU A 28 -1.88 21.46 3.52
CA GLU A 28 -2.35 20.38 2.66
C GLU A 28 -1.27 19.93 1.67
N LYS A 29 -0.45 20.87 1.16
CA LYS A 29 0.68 20.55 0.28
C LYS A 29 1.72 19.68 1.00
N LEU A 30 2.04 20.01 2.25
CA LEU A 30 2.94 19.20 3.08
C LEU A 30 2.35 17.81 3.32
N PHE A 31 1.08 17.74 3.71
CA PHE A 31 0.38 16.49 3.91
C PHE A 31 0.40 15.59 2.65
N ALA A 32 0.02 16.15 1.50
CA ALA A 32 -0.01 15.43 0.23
C ALA A 32 1.39 14.92 -0.15
N LYS A 33 2.43 15.76 0.01
CA LYS A 33 3.82 15.37 -0.25
C LYS A 33 4.26 14.18 0.61
N CYS A 34 4.01 14.23 1.92
CA CYS A 34 4.37 13.15 2.83
C CYS A 34 3.62 11.85 2.49
N GLN A 35 2.30 11.94 2.28
CA GLN A 35 1.46 10.79 1.92
C GLN A 35 1.90 10.14 0.61
N GLU A 36 2.16 10.95 -0.42
CA GLU A 36 2.57 10.46 -1.73
C GLU A 36 3.98 9.89 -1.75
N SER A 37 4.89 10.42 -0.93
CA SER A 37 6.24 9.86 -0.78
C SER A 37 6.17 8.44 -0.23
N ILE A 38 5.50 8.25 0.91
CA ILE A 38 5.36 6.93 1.54
C ILE A 38 4.61 5.97 0.61
N ARG A 39 3.58 6.45 -0.08
CA ARG A 39 2.84 5.64 -1.07
C ARG A 39 3.76 5.15 -2.18
N LYS A 40 4.60 6.03 -2.76
CA LYS A 40 5.55 5.66 -3.81
C LYS A 40 6.53 4.59 -3.34
N ASP A 41 7.03 4.69 -2.11
CA ASP A 41 7.97 3.70 -1.56
C ASP A 41 7.30 2.33 -1.42
N VAL A 42 6.06 2.31 -0.90
CA VAL A 42 5.26 1.09 -0.79
C VAL A 42 4.97 0.50 -2.18
N GLU A 43 4.51 1.31 -3.12
CA GLU A 43 4.20 0.87 -4.49
C GLU A 43 5.44 0.35 -5.21
N ARG A 44 6.60 1.00 -5.05
CA ARG A 44 7.88 0.53 -5.61
C ARG A 44 8.28 -0.81 -5.01
N ALA A 45 8.20 -0.95 -3.68
CA ALA A 45 8.52 -2.22 -3.02
C ALA A 45 7.59 -3.35 -3.47
N PHE A 46 6.28 -3.11 -3.54
CA PHE A 46 5.33 -4.10 -4.05
C PHE A 46 5.51 -4.38 -5.54
N GLY A 47 5.90 -3.39 -6.35
CA GLY A 47 6.24 -3.59 -7.75
C GLY A 47 7.45 -4.52 -7.94
N VAL A 48 8.50 -4.35 -7.13
CA VAL A 48 9.65 -5.28 -7.10
C VAL A 48 9.21 -6.67 -6.64
N LEU A 49 8.35 -6.73 -5.60
CA LEU A 49 7.86 -8.03 -5.13
C LEU A 49 7.00 -8.76 -6.16
N GLN A 50 6.11 -8.05 -6.85
CA GLN A 50 5.26 -8.64 -7.87
C GLN A 50 6.06 -9.11 -9.08
N SER A 51 7.05 -8.33 -9.52
CA SER A 51 7.90 -8.69 -10.67
C SER A 51 8.82 -9.87 -10.36
N ARG A 52 9.37 -9.97 -9.14
CA ARG A 52 10.21 -11.11 -8.73
C ARG A 52 9.40 -12.36 -8.36
N TRP A 53 8.22 -12.22 -7.76
CA TRP A 53 7.42 -13.36 -7.26
C TRP A 53 6.01 -13.34 -7.86
N HIS A 54 5.76 -14.21 -8.83
CA HIS A 54 4.46 -14.33 -9.50
C HIS A 54 3.31 -14.67 -8.53
N ILE A 55 3.59 -15.40 -7.45
CA ILE A 55 2.61 -15.72 -6.39
C ILE A 55 2.01 -14.46 -5.72
N VAL A 56 2.69 -13.31 -5.78
CA VAL A 56 2.24 -12.02 -5.24
C VAL A 56 1.36 -11.25 -6.25
N LYS A 57 1.40 -11.59 -7.56
CA LYS A 57 0.56 -10.96 -8.60
C LYS A 57 -0.90 -11.44 -8.56
N GLY A 58 -1.13 -12.68 -8.11
CA GLY A 58 -2.45 -13.32 -8.14
C GLY A 58 -3.43 -12.80 -7.07
N PRO A 59 -4.76 -12.90 -7.31
CA PRO A 59 -5.76 -12.52 -6.32
C PRO A 59 -5.70 -13.41 -5.07
N ALA A 60 -5.54 -12.77 -3.91
CA ALA A 60 -5.43 -13.40 -2.59
C ALA A 60 -6.76 -13.91 -1.97
N ARG A 61 -7.87 -13.89 -2.72
CA ARG A 61 -9.25 -13.88 -2.18
C ARG A 61 -9.70 -15.14 -1.40
N MET A 62 -9.04 -16.28 -1.55
CA MET A 62 -9.33 -17.51 -0.80
C MET A 62 -8.14 -18.05 0.02
N TRP A 63 -7.05 -17.27 0.13
CA TRP A 63 -5.97 -17.60 1.04
C TRP A 63 -6.37 -17.21 2.46
N SER A 64 -6.00 -18.01 3.46
CA SER A 64 -6.14 -17.57 4.84
C SER A 64 -5.22 -16.36 5.07
N VAL A 65 -5.63 -15.42 5.94
CA VAL A 65 -4.79 -14.28 6.32
C VAL A 65 -3.43 -14.76 6.85
N THR A 66 -3.42 -15.90 7.54
CA THR A 66 -2.21 -16.55 8.02
C THR A 66 -1.29 -16.99 6.87
N ASP A 67 -1.85 -17.60 5.83
CA ASP A 67 -1.06 -18.09 4.69
C ASP A 67 -0.57 -16.93 3.82
N LEU A 68 -1.38 -15.88 3.62
CA LEU A 68 -0.92 -14.63 2.99
C LEU A 68 0.24 -14.01 3.77
N GLY A 69 0.13 -13.98 5.10
CA GLY A 69 1.21 -13.50 5.96
C GLY A 69 2.48 -14.34 5.81
N LYS A 70 2.36 -15.67 5.68
CA LYS A 70 3.50 -16.56 5.43
C LYS A 70 4.12 -16.31 4.06
N ILE A 71 3.33 -16.26 2.98
CA ILE A 71 3.83 -15.96 1.63
C ILE A 71 4.60 -14.65 1.64
N MET A 72 3.99 -13.57 2.13
CA MET A 72 4.61 -12.24 2.13
C MET A 72 5.91 -12.25 2.92
N LYS A 73 5.94 -12.87 4.11
CA LYS A 73 7.17 -12.99 4.90
C LYS A 73 8.23 -13.79 4.17
N THR A 74 7.87 -14.92 3.56
CA THR A 74 8.81 -15.74 2.78
C THR A 74 9.37 -14.96 1.60
N CYS A 75 8.54 -14.26 0.81
CA CYS A 75 9.01 -13.41 -0.29
C CYS A 75 9.97 -12.31 0.19
N ILE A 76 9.69 -11.66 1.33
CA ILE A 76 10.57 -10.63 1.91
C ILE A 76 11.90 -11.22 2.38
N ILE A 77 11.87 -12.36 3.07
CA ILE A 77 13.10 -13.03 3.53
C ILE A 77 13.96 -13.43 2.32
N LEU A 78 13.35 -14.08 1.32
CA LEU A 78 14.06 -14.47 0.10
C LEU A 78 14.58 -13.25 -0.66
N HIS A 79 13.84 -12.15 -0.71
CA HIS A 79 14.31 -10.90 -1.30
C HIS A 79 15.61 -10.44 -0.63
N ASN A 80 15.59 -10.32 0.70
CA ASN A 80 16.72 -9.82 1.46
C ASN A 80 17.93 -10.74 1.30
N MET A 81 17.72 -12.06 1.34
CA MET A 81 18.80 -13.03 1.10
C MET A 81 19.41 -12.89 -0.30
N ILE A 82 18.59 -12.67 -1.34
CA ILE A 82 19.08 -12.43 -2.70
C ILE A 82 19.88 -11.12 -2.77
N ILE A 83 19.39 -10.04 -2.17
CA ILE A 83 20.09 -8.75 -2.14
C ILE A 83 21.45 -8.88 -1.44
N GLU A 84 21.51 -9.55 -0.29
CA GLU A 84 22.78 -9.79 0.42
C GLU A 84 23.76 -10.57 -0.47
N SER A 85 23.30 -11.65 -1.11
CA SER A 85 24.12 -12.44 -2.03
C SER A 85 24.59 -11.65 -3.26
N GLU A 86 23.73 -10.79 -3.83
CA GLU A 86 24.05 -9.94 -4.98
C GLU A 86 25.11 -8.89 -4.60
N VAL A 87 24.96 -8.26 -3.44
CA VAL A 87 25.91 -7.27 -2.90
C VAL A 87 27.27 -7.90 -2.63
N ASP A 88 27.32 -9.10 -2.05
CA ASP A 88 28.56 -9.84 -1.83
C ASP A 88 29.28 -10.18 -3.14
N GLN A 89 28.53 -10.30 -4.25
CA GLN A 89 29.05 -10.51 -5.60
C GLN A 89 29.39 -9.19 -6.33
N GLY A 90 29.22 -8.04 -5.66
CA GLY A 90 29.49 -6.71 -6.21
C GLY A 90 28.40 -6.17 -7.15
N ILE A 91 27.21 -6.79 -7.17
CA ILE A 91 26.06 -6.34 -7.95
C ILE A 91 25.35 -5.23 -7.16
N ASN A 92 25.17 -4.06 -7.78
CA ASN A 92 24.44 -2.95 -7.14
C ASN A 92 22.92 -3.21 -7.20
N PRO A 93 22.22 -3.33 -6.04
CA PRO A 93 20.76 -3.50 -5.99
C PRO A 93 19.96 -2.39 -6.67
N GLU A 94 20.52 -1.18 -6.73
CA GLU A 94 19.87 -0.02 -7.37
C GLU A 94 19.76 -0.18 -8.89
N ASN A 95 20.62 -1.01 -9.48
CA ASN A 95 20.62 -1.30 -10.91
C ASN A 95 19.68 -2.46 -11.28
N TRP A 96 18.94 -3.01 -10.31
CA TRP A 96 18.03 -4.12 -10.56
C TRP A 96 16.91 -3.70 -11.54
N GLN A 97 16.70 -4.50 -12.57
CA GLN A 97 15.61 -4.33 -13.54
C GLN A 97 14.76 -5.60 -13.59
N PRO A 98 13.43 -5.47 -13.72
CA PRO A 98 12.58 -6.62 -13.97
C PRO A 98 12.91 -7.22 -15.34
N GLU A 99 13.00 -8.54 -15.42
CA GLU A 99 13.03 -9.24 -16.70
C GLU A 99 11.72 -8.95 -17.47
N SER A 100 11.79 -8.95 -18.80
CA SER A 100 10.63 -8.73 -19.66
C SER A 100 9.50 -9.68 -19.29
N GLU A 101 8.30 -9.14 -18.99
CA GLU A 101 7.15 -9.96 -18.60
C GLU A 101 6.82 -10.98 -19.70
N GLU A 102 7.15 -12.25 -19.47
CA GLU A 102 6.47 -13.32 -20.20
C GLU A 102 5.00 -13.30 -19.78
N ALA A 103 4.11 -13.24 -20.77
CA ALA A 103 2.68 -13.30 -20.56
C ALA A 103 2.30 -14.69 -20.03
N VAL A 104 2.34 -14.87 -18.71
CA VAL A 104 1.85 -16.08 -18.06
C VAL A 104 0.36 -15.91 -17.78
N GLU A 105 -0.43 -16.89 -18.21
CA GLU A 105 -1.88 -16.92 -18.00
C GLU A 105 -2.24 -16.65 -16.55
N SER A 106 -3.12 -15.67 -16.34
CA SER A 106 -3.71 -15.40 -15.04
C SER A 106 -4.42 -16.66 -14.54
N VAL A 107 -4.04 -17.17 -13.37
CA VAL A 107 -4.76 -18.27 -12.73
C VAL A 107 -6.17 -17.78 -12.38
N THR A 108 -7.15 -18.17 -13.17
CA THR A 108 -8.57 -17.94 -12.90
C THR A 108 -9.03 -18.92 -11.84
N LEU A 109 -9.10 -18.46 -10.59
CA LEU A 109 -9.79 -19.18 -9.54
C LEU A 109 -11.30 -18.98 -9.72
N GLU A 110 -11.99 -19.95 -10.30
CA GLU A 110 -13.45 -19.96 -10.53
C GLU A 110 -14.24 -20.12 -9.23
N HIS A 111 -14.43 -19.07 -8.41
CA HIS A 111 -15.17 -19.26 -7.15
C HIS A 111 -16.10 -18.10 -6.73
N ASP A 112 -17.13 -18.48 -5.96
CA ASP A 112 -18.42 -17.82 -5.74
C ASP A 112 -18.33 -16.39 -5.16
N PHE A 113 -18.42 -15.42 -6.05
CA PHE A 113 -18.27 -13.99 -5.81
C PHE A 113 -19.36 -13.40 -4.89
N THR A 114 -20.53 -14.05 -4.83
CA THR A 114 -21.77 -13.47 -4.30
C THR A 114 -21.78 -13.42 -2.77
N TYR A 115 -21.33 -14.50 -2.13
CA TYR A 115 -21.25 -14.59 -0.66
C TYR A 115 -20.20 -13.63 -0.08
N LEU A 116 -19.06 -13.48 -0.76
CA LEU A 116 -17.95 -12.64 -0.31
C LEU A 116 -18.28 -11.15 -0.42
N VAL A 117 -18.93 -10.72 -1.51
CA VAL A 117 -19.39 -9.34 -1.70
C VAL A 117 -20.45 -8.95 -0.66
N SER A 118 -21.40 -9.84 -0.34
CA SER A 118 -22.44 -9.53 0.66
C SER A 118 -21.88 -9.38 2.08
N ARG A 119 -20.92 -10.24 2.48
CA ARG A 119 -20.25 -10.16 3.79
C ARG A 119 -19.37 -8.92 3.93
N ILE A 120 -18.67 -8.54 2.86
CA ILE A 120 -17.87 -7.31 2.79
C ILE A 120 -18.79 -6.09 2.86
N ASN A 121 -19.85 -6.03 2.05
CA ASN A 121 -20.81 -4.92 2.05
C ASN A 121 -21.47 -4.71 3.41
N ASN A 122 -21.84 -5.79 4.11
CA ASN A 122 -22.46 -5.69 5.44
C ASN A 122 -21.50 -5.16 6.51
N ARG A 123 -20.23 -5.57 6.49
CA ARG A 123 -19.20 -4.99 7.37
C ARG A 123 -18.85 -3.56 6.99
N MET A 124 -18.83 -3.24 5.70
CA MET A 124 -18.50 -1.91 5.18
C MET A 124 -19.53 -0.85 5.55
N LYS A 125 -20.82 -1.19 5.66
CA LYS A 125 -21.87 -0.26 6.15
C LYS A 125 -21.59 0.26 7.56
N GLN A 126 -20.87 -0.50 8.39
CA GLN A 126 -20.56 -0.14 9.79
C GLN A 126 -19.33 0.78 9.91
N ILE A 127 -18.49 0.90 8.87
CA ILE A 127 -17.21 1.65 8.90
C ILE A 127 -17.32 2.99 8.14
N GLN A 128 -18.48 3.25 7.51
CA GLN A 128 -18.77 4.48 6.78
C GLN A 128 -19.22 5.62 7.71
N ASP A 129 -18.40 5.98 8.70
CA ASP A 129 -18.59 7.24 9.42
C ASP A 129 -17.79 8.36 8.73
N LYS A 130 -18.51 9.17 7.94
CA LYS A 130 -17.93 10.31 7.22
C LYS A 130 -17.42 11.40 8.15
N ARG A 131 -17.95 11.54 9.37
CA ARG A 131 -17.52 12.55 10.35
C ARG A 131 -16.18 12.14 10.94
N VAL A 132 -16.11 10.91 11.48
CA VAL A 132 -14.87 10.35 12.04
C VAL A 132 -13.73 10.38 11.02
N ARG A 133 -14.01 10.09 9.74
CA ARG A 133 -13.00 10.22 8.67
C ARG A 133 -12.43 11.62 8.55
N LYS A 134 -13.31 12.63 8.52
CA LYS A 134 -12.91 14.04 8.34
C LYS A 134 -12.09 14.52 9.53
N ASP A 135 -12.50 14.14 10.74
CA ASP A 135 -11.79 14.49 11.96
C ASP A 135 -10.41 13.84 11.99
N LEU A 136 -10.31 12.52 11.75
CA LEU A 136 -9.02 11.82 11.69
C LEU A 136 -8.10 12.37 10.60
N LYS A 137 -8.64 12.71 9.42
CA LYS A 137 -7.84 13.32 8.34
C LYS A 137 -7.33 14.70 8.74
N ARG A 138 -8.17 15.53 9.36
CA ARG A 138 -7.80 16.85 9.85
C ARG A 138 -6.74 16.77 10.95
N ASP A 139 -6.92 15.87 11.90
CA ASP A 139 -5.98 15.66 13.00
C ASP A 139 -4.62 15.20 12.48
N LEU A 140 -4.60 14.30 11.49
CA LEU A 140 -3.36 13.87 10.86
C LEU A 140 -2.66 15.00 10.08
N ILE A 141 -3.43 15.83 9.36
CA ILE A 141 -2.90 17.03 8.68
C ILE A 141 -2.32 18.02 9.71
N ASN A 142 -2.99 18.20 10.85
CA ASN A 142 -2.53 19.04 11.94
C ASN A 142 -1.22 18.51 12.54
N HIS A 143 -1.20 17.22 12.87
CA HIS A 143 -0.03 16.57 13.45
C HIS A 143 1.18 16.64 12.52
N LEU A 144 1.03 16.32 11.23
CA LEU A 144 2.14 16.38 10.27
C LEU A 144 2.67 17.81 10.09
N TRP A 145 1.79 18.82 10.22
CA TRP A 145 2.22 20.21 10.20
C TRP A 145 2.97 20.63 11.47
N GLU A 146 2.55 20.17 12.64
CA GLU A 146 3.28 20.43 13.89
C GLU A 146 4.67 19.80 13.87
N VAL A 147 4.79 18.59 13.30
CA VAL A 147 6.06 17.86 13.24
C VAL A 147 7.01 18.40 12.17
N TYR A 148 6.50 18.68 10.96
CA TYR A 148 7.34 19.00 9.79
C TYR A 148 7.18 20.43 9.27
N GLY A 149 6.19 21.19 9.77
CA GLY A 149 5.89 22.54 9.28
C GLY A 149 6.97 23.57 9.60
N GLY A 150 7.78 23.34 10.64
CA GLY A 150 8.94 24.18 10.99
C GLY A 150 10.24 23.82 10.26
N GLN A 151 10.30 22.72 9.51
CA GLN A 151 11.51 22.26 8.81
C GLN A 151 11.62 22.79 7.37
N ARG A 152 10.96 23.91 7.06
CA ARG A 152 10.98 24.57 5.74
C ARG A 152 11.41 26.03 5.85
N GLU A 153 12.60 26.24 6.40
CA GLU A 153 13.49 27.32 6.01
C GLU A 153 14.88 26.67 5.88
N ASP A 154 15.21 26.27 4.64
CA ASP A 154 16.54 26.15 4.03
C ASP A 154 16.42 25.51 2.64
#